data_AF-A0A838YVX7-F1
#
_entry.id   AF-A0A838YVX7-F1
#
_cell.length_a   1.000
_cell.length_b   1.000
_cell.length_c   1.000
_cell.angle_alpha   90.00
_cell.angle_beta   90.00
_cell.angle_gamma   90.00
#
_symmetry.space_group_name_H-M   'P 1'
#
loop_
_entity.id
_entity.type
_entity.pdbx_description
1 polymer ?
#
loop_
_entity_poly.entity_id
_entity_poly.type
_entity_poly.pdbx_seq_one_letter_code
_entity_poly.pdbx_strand_id
1 'polypeptide(L)'
;MVKKRKPVLFIDDGEESNDAIQLFENAKIAYVTYHIKKFEKDCCGDVPTTITPSVFAPDGVFRGFEGVKDYVLFRNSDLYNDESPSAYW
;
A
#
# COMPACT_ATOMS: atom_id res chain seq x y z
N MET A 1 -4.46 1.84 22.61
CA MET A 1 -3.64 1.48 21.44
C MET A 1 -4.52 1.51 20.21
N VAL A 2 -4.43 2.55 19.38
CA VAL A 2 -5.11 2.58 18.09
C VAL A 2 -4.52 1.46 17.22
N LYS A 3 -5.35 0.54 16.72
CA LYS A 3 -4.89 -0.48 15.77
C LYS A 3 -4.46 0.24 14.49
N LYS A 4 -3.15 0.32 14.24
CA LYS A 4 -2.58 0.82 12.99
C LYS A 4 -3.22 0.02 11.83
N ARG A 5 -3.98 0.70 10.97
CA ARG A 5 -4.71 0.05 9.87
C ARG A 5 -3.70 -0.56 8.89
N LYS A 6 -3.99 -1.76 8.40
CA LYS A 6 -3.15 -2.42 7.39
C LYS A 6 -3.30 -1.65 6.07
N PRO A 7 -2.19 -1.31 5.39
CA PRO A 7 -2.26 -0.81 4.02
C PRO A 7 -2.81 -1.88 3.08
N VAL A 8 -3.39 -1.43 1.97
CA VAL A 8 -3.77 -2.29 0.84
C VAL A 8 -2.69 -2.17 -0.22
N LEU A 9 -2.06 -3.29 -0.58
CA LEU A 9 -1.13 -3.40 -1.70
C LEU A 9 -1.89 -3.89 -2.92
N PHE A 10 -2.01 -3.03 -3.92
CA PHE A 10 -2.56 -3.35 -5.23
C PHE A 10 -1.47 -3.96 -6.10
N ILE A 11 -1.78 -5.11 -6.68
CA ILE A 11 -0.85 -5.91 -7.50
C ILE A 11 -1.50 -6.36 -8.81
N ASP A 12 -0.64 -6.73 -9.75
CA ASP A 12 -0.93 -7.47 -10.96
C ASP A 12 -0.03 -8.71 -11.07
N ASP A 13 -0.03 -9.37 -12.23
CA ASP A 13 0.83 -10.52 -12.52
C ASP A 13 2.26 -10.12 -12.97
N GLY A 14 2.64 -8.84 -12.84
CA GLY A 14 3.93 -8.30 -13.24
C GLY A 14 5.07 -8.58 -12.26
N GLU A 15 6.30 -8.45 -12.73
CA GLU A 15 7.51 -8.65 -11.92
C GLU A 15 7.60 -7.66 -10.75
N GLU A 16 7.36 -6.38 -11.01
CA GLU A 16 7.37 -5.34 -9.96
C GLU A 16 6.37 -5.59 -8.83
N SER A 17 5.23 -6.23 -9.14
CA SER A 17 4.23 -6.62 -8.14
C SER A 17 4.74 -7.74 -7.23
N ASN A 18 5.48 -8.71 -7.79
CA ASN A 18 6.13 -9.76 -6.99
C ASN A 18 7.24 -9.18 -6.11
N ASP A 19 8.04 -8.26 -6.65
CA ASP A 19 9.08 -7.57 -5.89
C ASP A 19 8.49 -6.71 -4.77
N ALA A 20 7.35 -6.05 -5.02
CA ALA A 20 6.63 -5.29 -4.01
C ALA A 20 6.15 -6.18 -2.85
N ILE A 21 5.64 -7.39 -3.15
CA ILE A 21 5.28 -8.38 -2.13
C ILE A 21 6.52 -8.73 -1.29
N GLN A 22 7.64 -9.06 -1.94
CA GLN A 22 8.88 -9.39 -1.24
C GLN A 22 9.38 -8.25 -0.35
N LEU A 23 9.28 -6.99 -0.80
CA LEU A 23 9.62 -5.81 0.00
C LEU A 23 8.80 -5.76 1.31
N PHE A 24 7.49 -5.98 1.23
CA PHE A 24 6.62 -5.98 2.41
C PHE A 24 6.93 -7.13 3.37
N GLU A 25 7.12 -8.35 2.84
CA GLU A 25 7.46 -9.54 3.63
C GLU A 25 8.82 -9.35 4.35
N ASN A 26 9.83 -8.87 3.62
CA ASN A 26 11.18 -8.61 4.17
C ASN A 26 11.14 -7.52 5.24
N ALA A 27 10.31 -6.48 5.06
CA ALA A 27 10.10 -5.42 6.03
C ALA A 27 9.19 -5.82 7.20
N LYS A 28 8.59 -7.01 7.18
CA LYS A 28 7.62 -7.49 8.19
C LYS A 28 6.43 -6.54 8.39
N ILE A 29 6.05 -5.82 7.34
CA ILE A 29 4.90 -4.92 7.37
C ILE A 29 3.65 -5.76 7.09
N ALA A 30 2.65 -5.73 7.97
CA ALA A 30 1.39 -6.44 7.71
C ALA A 30 0.51 -5.65 6.72
N TYR A 31 0.08 -6.29 5.64
CA TYR A 31 -0.71 -5.66 4.56
C TYR A 31 -1.90 -6.54 4.14
N VAL A 32 -2.76 -5.98 3.30
CA VAL A 32 -3.81 -6.71 2.58
C VAL A 32 -3.51 -6.61 1.09
N THR A 33 -3.50 -7.73 0.39
CA THR A 33 -3.23 -7.75 -1.05
C THR A 33 -4.53 -7.66 -1.84
N TYR A 34 -4.57 -6.83 -2.87
CA TYR A 34 -5.68 -6.74 -3.80
C TYR A 34 -5.18 -6.83 -5.25
N HIS A 35 -5.71 -7.78 -6.00
CA HIS A 35 -5.31 -7.97 -7.40
C HIS A 35 -6.20 -7.15 -8.33
N ILE A 36 -5.63 -6.35 -9.23
CA ILE A 36 -6.39 -5.40 -10.07
C ILE A 36 -7.42 -6.07 -11.01
N LYS A 37 -7.20 -7.31 -11.45
CA LYS A 37 -8.21 -8.11 -12.18
C LYS A 37 -9.52 -8.33 -11.40
N LYS A 38 -9.52 -8.20 -10.06
CA LYS A 38 -10.76 -8.24 -9.26
C LYS A 38 -11.52 -6.91 -9.35
N PHE A 39 -10.81 -5.81 -9.60
CA PHE A 39 -11.39 -4.47 -9.75
C PHE A 39 -12.32 -4.40 -10.97
N GLU A 40 -11.92 -5.02 -12.09
CA GLU A 40 -12.75 -5.13 -13.31
C GLU A 40 -14.07 -5.89 -13.09
N LYS A 41 -14.14 -6.77 -12.08
CA LYS A 41 -15.32 -7.59 -11.81
C LYS A 41 -16.25 -7.03 -10.75
N ASP A 42 -15.70 -6.39 -9.71
CA ASP A 42 -16.44 -6.09 -8.48
C ASP A 42 -16.69 -4.59 -8.22
N CYS A 43 -16.05 -3.67 -8.93
CA CYS A 43 -16.15 -2.24 -8.64
C CYS A 43 -16.43 -1.41 -9.88
N CYS A 44 -17.27 -0.37 -9.70
CA CYS A 44 -17.72 0.65 -10.67
C CYS A 44 -16.87 0.74 -11.95
N GLY A 45 -17.50 0.51 -13.10
CA GLY A 45 -16.86 0.39 -14.42
C GLY A 45 -15.77 1.42 -14.74
N ASP A 46 -14.82 0.99 -15.57
CA ASP A 46 -13.61 1.69 -16.01
C ASP A 46 -12.94 2.53 -14.92
N VAL A 47 -12.09 1.87 -14.11
CA VAL A 47 -11.03 2.56 -13.35
C VAL A 47 -9.67 2.27 -13.98
N PRO A 48 -9.30 2.93 -15.11
CA PRO A 48 -8.11 2.58 -15.89
C PRO A 48 -6.82 3.25 -15.37
N THR A 49 -6.66 3.52 -14.07
CA THR A 49 -5.57 4.42 -13.60
C THR A 49 -4.77 3.95 -12.39
N THR A 50 -5.06 2.77 -11.83
CA THR A 50 -4.26 2.27 -10.71
C THR A 50 -3.01 1.61 -11.28
N ILE A 51 -1.91 2.38 -11.34
CA ILE A 51 -0.58 1.87 -11.66
C ILE A 51 -0.22 0.81 -10.61
N THR A 52 -0.01 -0.42 -11.06
CA THR A 52 0.49 -1.53 -10.24
C THR A 52 2.01 -1.57 -10.31
N PRO A 53 2.70 -1.89 -9.20
CA PRO A 53 2.14 -2.02 -7.84
C PRO A 53 1.81 -0.64 -7.22
N SER A 54 0.86 -0.59 -6.29
CA SER A 54 0.58 0.64 -5.51
C SER A 54 0.07 0.34 -4.10
N VAL A 55 0.32 1.27 -3.17
CA VAL A 55 -0.07 1.13 -1.76
C VAL A 55 -1.07 2.21 -1.38
N PHE A 56 -2.21 1.79 -0.84
CA PHE A 56 -3.18 2.67 -0.21
C PHE A 56 -3.11 2.48 1.31
N ALA A 57 -2.71 3.54 2.01
CA ALA A 57 -2.58 3.56 3.46
C ALA A 57 -3.31 4.78 4.04
N PRO A 58 -3.58 4.81 5.36
CA PRO A 58 -4.07 6.03 6.02
C PRO A 58 -3.14 7.23 5.81
N ASP A 59 -1.86 6.97 5.61
CA ASP A 59 -0.80 7.96 5.43
C ASP A 59 -0.76 8.55 4.00
N GLY A 60 -1.46 7.93 3.03
CA GLY A 60 -1.50 8.39 1.66
C GLY A 60 -1.58 7.27 0.62
N VAL A 61 -1.48 7.67 -0.65
CA VAL A 61 -1.47 6.77 -1.81
C VAL A 61 -0.10 6.83 -2.48
N PHE A 62 0.55 5.69 -2.59
CA PHE A 62 1.89 5.54 -3.15
C PHE A 62 1.80 4.72 -4.43
N ARG A 63 2.19 5.28 -5.57
CA ARG A 63 1.93 4.71 -6.90
C ARG A 63 3.21 4.22 -7.57
N GLY A 64 3.12 3.09 -8.27
CA GLY A 64 4.26 2.45 -8.92
C GLY A 64 5.24 1.85 -7.92
N PHE A 65 6.19 1.07 -8.43
CA PHE A 65 7.17 0.37 -7.60
C PHE A 65 8.02 1.30 -6.73
N GLU A 66 8.43 2.47 -7.24
CA GLU A 66 9.16 3.47 -6.45
C GLU A 66 8.32 4.02 -5.29
N GLY A 67 7.03 4.31 -5.52
CA GLY A 67 6.13 4.70 -4.45
C GLY A 67 5.98 3.61 -3.38
N VAL A 68 5.98 2.34 -3.79
CA VAL A 68 5.99 1.22 -2.84
C VAL A 68 7.25 1.23 -1.97
N LYS A 69 8.43 1.46 -2.57
CA LYS A 69 9.69 1.59 -1.80
C LYS A 69 9.61 2.75 -0.80
N ASP A 70 9.12 3.91 -1.25
CA ASP A 70 8.94 5.09 -0.39
C ASP A 70 8.03 4.79 0.80
N TYR A 71 6.94 4.05 0.58
CA TYR A 71 6.05 3.63 1.67
C TYR A 71 6.76 2.74 2.69
N VAL A 72 7.53 1.75 2.22
CA VAL A 72 8.27 0.84 3.10
C VAL A 72 9.32 1.60 3.91
N LEU A 73 10.03 2.53 3.29
CA LEU A 73 10.99 3.41 3.97
C LEU A 73 10.29 4.30 5.01
N PHE A 74 9.17 4.93 4.64
CA PHE A 74 8.37 5.75 5.55
C PHE A 74 7.89 4.94 6.75
N ARG A 75 7.37 3.72 6.55
CA ARG A 75 6.89 2.83 7.63
C ARG A 75 7.97 2.39 8.60
N ASN A 76 9.20 2.29 8.13
CA ASN A 76 10.35 1.90 8.94
C ASN A 76 11.04 3.12 9.59
N SER A 77 10.61 4.34 9.28
CA SER A 77 11.13 5.56 9.89
C SER A 77 10.49 5.84 11.26
N ASP A 78 11.23 6.54 12.11
CA ASP A 78 10.74 6.95 13.44
C ASP A 78 9.49 7.84 13.36
N LEU A 79 9.33 8.57 12.25
CA LEU A 79 8.18 9.45 11.96
C LEU A 79 6.85 8.68 11.87
N TYR A 80 6.88 7.37 11.59
CA TYR A 80 5.67 6.54 11.56
C TYR A 80 5.12 6.21 12.97
N ASN A 81 5.95 6.34 14.00
CA ASN A 81 5.53 6.12 15.39
C ASN A 81 5.03 7.38 16.08
N ASP A 82 5.26 8.55 15.49
CA ASP A 82 4.65 9.78 15.96
C ASP A 82 3.17 9.78 15.57
N GLU A 83 2.28 9.66 16.57
CA GLU A 83 0.85 9.89 16.38
C GLU A 83 0.67 11.29 15.80
N SER A 84 0.07 11.36 14.60
CA SER A 84 -0.28 12.65 14.02
C SER A 84 -1.24 13.38 14.98
N PRO A 85 -0.94 14.59 15.44
CA PRO A 85 -1.73 15.29 16.46
C PRO A 85 -3.17 15.62 16.01
N SER A 86 -3.47 15.48 14.71
CA SER A 86 -4.83 15.61 14.16
C SER A 86 -5.74 14.40 14.38
N ALA A 87 -5.25 13.31 14.99
CA ALA A 87 -6.06 12.13 15.33
C ALA A 87 -7.09 12.38 16.45
N TYR A 88 -7.08 13.56 17.07
CA TYR A 88 -7.98 13.99 18.13
C TYR A 88 -8.90 15.14 17.66
N TRP A 89 -9.71 14.90 16.63
CA TRP A 89 -10.81 15.79 16.21
C TRP A 89 -12.08 14.97 15.99
#